data_AF-C3YG36-F1
#
_entry.id   AF-C3YG36-F1
#
_cell.length_a   1.000
_cell.length_b   1.000
_cell.length_c   1.000
_cell.angle_alpha   90.00
_cell.angle_beta   90.00
_cell.angle_gamma   90.00
#
_symmetry.space_group_name_H-M   'P 1'
#
loop_
_entity.id
_entity.type
_entity.pdbx_description
1 polymer ?
#
loop_
_entity_poly.entity_id
_entity_poly.type
_entity_poly.pdbx_seq_one_letter_code
_entity_poly.pdbx_strand_id
1 'polypeptide(L)'
;MRCACSSDLVGGVTVDCNGENLEEVPDGIPPKTKMLELDHNRISVLPTSRFSRFPDLTRLSIDDNGLSVIQNGAFYDLSRLDLL
;
A
#
# COMPACT_ATOMS: atom_id res chain seq x y z
N MET A 1 -2.24 -1.79 -15.03
CA MET A 1 -2.38 -2.27 -13.64
C MET A 1 -3.16 -3.56 -13.68
N ARG A 2 -2.59 -4.64 -13.14
CA ARG A 2 -3.20 -5.97 -13.05
C ARG A 2 -3.51 -6.38 -11.59
N CYS A 3 -3.52 -5.41 -10.68
CA CYS A 3 -3.96 -5.63 -9.30
C CYS A 3 -5.43 -6.09 -9.24
N ALA A 4 -5.72 -6.95 -8.28
CA ALA A 4 -7.07 -7.39 -7.96
C ALA A 4 -7.66 -6.49 -6.88
N CYS A 5 -8.93 -6.11 -7.05
CA CYS A 5 -9.67 -5.33 -6.07
C CYS A 5 -10.86 -6.15 -5.58
N SER A 6 -11.03 -6.25 -4.26
CA SER A 6 -12.17 -6.89 -3.62
C SER A 6 -12.76 -5.98 -2.56
N SER A 7 -14.08 -5.98 -2.40
CA SER A 7 -14.79 -5.20 -1.40
C SER A 7 -15.38 -6.11 -0.32
N ASP A 8 -15.19 -5.76 0.96
CA ASP A 8 -15.82 -6.43 2.08
C ASP A 8 -17.30 -6.03 2.24
N LEU A 9 -18.05 -6.79 3.06
CA LEU A 9 -19.48 -6.57 3.32
C LEU A 9 -19.78 -5.24 4.06
N VAL A 10 -18.75 -4.55 4.55
CA VAL A 10 -18.82 -3.31 5.34
C VAL A 10 -18.23 -2.12 4.56
N GLY A 11 -17.94 -2.29 3.27
CA GLY A 11 -17.46 -1.24 2.36
C GLY A 11 -15.95 -0.93 2.41
N GLY A 12 -15.14 -1.75 3.08
CA GLY A 12 -13.69 -1.71 2.98
C GLY A 12 -13.19 -2.37 1.69
N VAL A 13 -12.10 -1.83 1.13
CA VAL A 13 -11.49 -2.36 -0.10
C VAL A 13 -10.15 -3.02 0.23
N THR A 14 -9.96 -4.22 -0.31
CA THR A 14 -8.66 -4.89 -0.38
C THR A 14 -8.12 -4.74 -1.78
N VAL A 15 -6.86 -4.33 -1.89
CA VAL A 15 -6.14 -4.20 -3.16
C VAL A 15 -4.91 -5.10 -3.09
N ASP A 16 -4.93 -6.16 -3.90
CA ASP A 16 -3.84 -7.10 -4.05
C ASP A 16 -3.06 -6.77 -5.32
N CYS A 17 -1.81 -6.34 -5.13
CA CYS A 17 -0.86 -6.03 -6.18
C CYS A 17 0.42 -6.88 -6.06
N ASN A 18 0.34 -8.05 -5.42
CA ASN A 18 1.52 -8.88 -5.17
C ASN A 18 2.11 -9.41 -6.49
N GLY A 19 3.44 -9.37 -6.64
CA GLY A 19 4.12 -9.95 -7.81
C GLY A 19 3.92 -9.21 -9.14
N GLU A 20 3.40 -7.98 -9.10
CA GLU A 20 3.03 -7.18 -10.28
C GLU A 20 4.23 -6.46 -10.94
N ASN A 21 5.46 -6.70 -10.46
CA ASN A 21 6.70 -6.03 -10.89
C ASN A 21 6.63 -4.50 -10.76
N LEU A 22 5.95 -4.01 -9.73
CA LEU A 22 5.82 -2.58 -9.45
C LEU A 22 7.15 -1.99 -8.97
N GLU A 23 7.57 -0.89 -9.56
CA GLU A 23 8.75 -0.12 -9.13
C GLU A 23 8.40 1.01 -8.15
N GLU A 24 7.11 1.34 -8.07
CA GLU A 24 6.54 2.35 -7.17
C GLU A 24 5.11 1.96 -6.74
N VAL A 25 4.62 2.58 -5.66
CA VAL A 25 3.23 2.43 -5.20
C VAL A 25 2.28 3.10 -6.21
N PRO A 26 1.35 2.38 -6.85
CA PRO A 26 0.48 2.94 -7.88
C PRO A 26 -0.46 4.04 -7.36
N ASP A 27 -0.76 5.03 -8.21
CA ASP A 27 -1.71 6.10 -7.87
C ASP A 27 -3.18 5.69 -8.04
N GLY A 28 -3.46 4.62 -8.80
CA GLY A 28 -4.81 4.14 -9.12
C GLY A 28 -5.52 3.37 -8.01
N ILE A 29 -4.92 3.30 -6.81
CA ILE A 29 -5.47 2.58 -5.66
C ILE A 29 -6.62 3.41 -5.04
N PRO A 30 -7.81 2.83 -4.80
CA PRO A 30 -8.92 3.54 -4.18
C PRO A 30 -8.59 4.10 -2.79
N PRO A 31 -9.04 5.32 -2.42
CA PRO A 31 -8.80 5.89 -1.09
C PRO A 31 -9.41 5.11 0.08
N LYS A 32 -10.48 4.33 -0.18
CA LYS A 32 -11.16 3.47 0.81
C LYS A 32 -10.45 2.13 1.06
N THR A 33 -9.21 2.00 0.59
CA THR A 33 -8.41 0.78 0.77
C THR A 33 -8.07 0.61 2.24
N LYS A 34 -8.48 -0.53 2.81
CA LYS A 34 -8.13 -0.95 4.17
C LYS A 34 -6.93 -1.88 4.20
N MET A 35 -6.78 -2.70 3.15
CA MET A 35 -5.70 -3.66 3.02
C MET A 35 -5.03 -3.48 1.66
N LEU A 36 -3.76 -3.13 1.69
CA LEU A 36 -2.94 -2.96 0.50
C LEU A 36 -1.79 -3.96 0.54
N GLU A 37 -1.78 -4.88 -0.42
CA GLU A 37 -0.75 -5.91 -0.52
C GLU A 37 0.16 -5.60 -1.72
N LEU A 38 1.44 -5.36 -1.44
CA LEU A 38 2.45 -4.98 -2.43
C LEU A 38 3.66 -5.91 -2.38
N ASP A 39 3.54 -7.09 -1.80
CA ASP A 39 4.63 -8.04 -1.63
C ASP A 39 5.21 -8.51 -2.98
N HIS A 40 6.48 -8.92 -2.98
CA HIS A 40 7.15 -9.47 -4.16
C HIS A 40 7.18 -8.52 -5.37
N ASN A 41 7.35 -7.23 -5.10
CA ASN A 41 7.51 -6.19 -6.12
C ASN A 41 8.97 -5.68 -6.15
N ARG A 42 9.21 -4.51 -6.74
CA ARG A 42 10.55 -3.91 -6.91
C ARG A 42 10.58 -2.47 -6.40
N ILE A 43 9.74 -2.16 -5.41
CA ILE A 43 9.64 -0.81 -4.84
C ILE A 43 10.89 -0.54 -4.02
N SER A 44 11.76 0.32 -4.54
CA SER A 44 13.05 0.64 -3.91
C SER A 44 13.02 1.87 -3.00
N VAL A 45 12.01 2.74 -3.18
CA VAL A 45 11.87 4.02 -2.48
C VAL A 45 10.44 4.23 -1.97
N LEU A 46 10.29 4.55 -0.69
CA LEU A 46 9.05 5.06 -0.11
C LEU A 46 9.18 6.57 0.17
N PRO A 47 8.53 7.44 -0.62
CA PRO A 47 8.57 8.87 -0.40
C PRO A 47 7.72 9.30 0.80
N THR A 48 7.99 10.50 1.33
CA THR A 48 7.18 11.10 2.40
C THR A 48 5.71 11.16 2.02
N SER A 49 4.83 10.81 2.96
CA SER A 49 3.37 10.82 2.80
C SER A 49 2.83 9.94 1.66
N ARG A 50 3.58 8.93 1.19
CA ARG A 50 3.13 8.06 0.08
C ARG A 50 1.77 7.40 0.35
N PHE A 51 1.51 7.05 1.61
CA PHE A 51 0.30 6.35 2.01
C PHE A 51 -0.76 7.26 2.64
N SER A 52 -0.53 8.57 2.76
CA SER A 52 -1.48 9.50 3.42
C SER A 52 -2.84 9.60 2.73
N ARG A 53 -2.93 9.18 1.46
CA ARG A 53 -4.18 9.08 0.69
C ARG A 53 -5.09 7.90 1.11
N PHE A 54 -4.64 7.05 2.02
CA PHE A 54 -5.38 5.88 2.51
C PHE A 54 -5.68 6.06 4.02
N PRO A 55 -6.61 6.97 4.39
CA PRO A 55 -6.91 7.26 5.79
C PRO A 55 -7.52 6.07 6.55
N ASP A 56 -8.07 5.10 5.82
CA ASP A 56 -8.67 3.88 6.35
C ASP A 56 -7.74 2.65 6.31
N LEU A 57 -6.47 2.82 5.92
CA LEU A 57 -5.52 1.73 5.80
C LEU A 57 -5.24 1.11 7.17
N THR A 58 -5.58 -0.17 7.33
CA THR A 58 -5.33 -0.95 8.55
C THR A 58 -4.21 -1.97 8.36
N ARG A 59 -3.98 -2.41 7.12
CA ARG A 59 -2.90 -3.34 6.77
C ARG A 59 -2.19 -2.92 5.51
N LEU A 60 -0.87 -2.91 5.58
CA LEU A 60 0.03 -2.68 4.45
C LEU A 60 1.07 -3.81 4.45
N SER A 61 1.25 -4.51 3.33
CA SER A 61 2.38 -5.43 3.17
C SER A 61 3.25 -4.96 2.00
N ILE A 62 4.56 -4.92 2.24
CA ILE A 62 5.57 -4.41 1.30
C ILE A 62 6.83 -5.29 1.31
N ASP A 63 6.68 -6.54 1.73
CA ASP A 63 7.79 -7.48 1.85
C ASP A 63 8.37 -7.81 0.47
N ASP A 64 9.65 -8.19 0.45
CA ASP A 64 10.34 -8.61 -0.78
C ASP A 64 10.27 -7.59 -1.93
N ASN A 65 10.42 -6.29 -1.59
CA ASN A 65 10.42 -5.18 -2.55
C ASN A 65 11.80 -4.62 -2.91
N GLY A 66 12.84 -4.99 -2.17
CA GLY A 66 14.18 -4.41 -2.33
C GLY A 66 14.27 -2.95 -1.87
N LEU A 67 13.48 -2.58 -0.85
CA LEU A 67 13.49 -1.24 -0.28
C LEU A 67 14.90 -0.82 0.16
N SER A 68 15.36 0.31 -0.38
CA SER A 68 16.67 0.90 -0.10
C SER A 68 16.57 2.26 0.59
N VAL A 69 15.47 2.98 0.35
CA VAL A 69 15.21 4.31 0.92
C VAL A 69 13.77 4.37 1.44
N ILE A 70 13.62 4.70 2.71
CA ILE A 70 12.34 5.07 3.32
C ILE A 70 12.50 6.50 3.82
N GLN A 71 11.82 7.45 3.17
CA GLN A 71 11.89 8.84 3.59
C GLN A 71 11.17 9.05 4.92
N ASN A 72 11.65 10.01 5.71
CA ASN A 72 10.98 10.38 6.94
C ASN A 72 9.53 10.80 6.65
N GLY A 73 8.58 10.24 7.39
CA GLY A 73 7.16 10.48 7.18
C GLY A 73 6.52 9.69 6.03
N ALA A 74 7.16 8.66 5.48
CA ALA A 74 6.52 7.77 4.49
C ALA A 74 5.18 7.18 4.98
N PHE A 75 5.12 6.85 6.27
CA PHE A 75 3.93 6.32 6.97
C PHE A 75 3.20 7.38 7.81
N TYR A 76 3.42 8.66 7.55
CA TYR A 76 2.74 9.74 8.26
C TYR A 76 1.22 9.70 8.00
N ASP A 77 0.43 10.10 8.99
CA ASP A 77 -1.05 10.11 8.96
C ASP A 77 -1.74 8.73 8.77
N LEU A 78 -1.00 7.63 8.90
CA LEU A 78 -1.57 6.27 8.95
C LEU A 78 -2.08 5.92 10.35
N SER A 79 -3.01 6.70 10.88
CA SER A 79 -3.52 6.58 12.25
C SER A 79 -4.25 5.27 12.57
N ARG A 80 -4.65 4.51 11.54
CA ARG A 80 -5.39 3.25 11.65
C ARG A 80 -4.55 2.02 11.29
N LEU A 81 -3.28 2.21 10.95
CA LEU A 81 -2.42 1.10 10.53
C LEU A 81 -2.08 0.23 11.75
N ASP A 82 -2.58 -1.01 11.74
CA ASP A 82 -2.39 -1.98 12.81
C ASP A 82 -1.30 -3.00 12.44
N LEU A 83 -1.12 -3.28 11.15
CA LEU A 83 -0.19 -4.26 10.64
C LEU A 83 0.61 -3.71 9.45
N LEU A 84 1.94 -3.77 9.58
CA LEU A 84 2.93 -3.42 8.58
C LEU A 84 3.88 -4.59 8.38
#